data_AF-A0A381NNE1-F1
#
_entry.id   AF-A0A381NNE1-F1
#
_cell.length_a   1.000
_cell.length_b   1.000
_cell.length_c   1.000
_cell.angle_alpha   90.00
_cell.angle_beta   90.00
_cell.angle_gamma   90.00
#
_symmetry.space_group_name_H-M   'P 1'
#
loop_
_entity.id
_entity.type
_entity.pdbx_description
1 polymer ?
#
loop_
_entity_poly.entity_id
_entity_poly.type
_entity_poly.pdbx_seq_one_letter_code
_entity_poly.pdbx_strand_id
1 'polypeptide(L)'
;MAELFGFRFERMKDVGGEKFTLPAPDDGTVEIAGGGFFGQVLDTDGRERTEQDLVRRYRDIAQQPECDSAIEDIINEGIVANEMDQAVSIVLDRLPYPSKIKKKITEEFDEVLRLLDFDVKGHDIFRRWYVDGRMFYHKVIDKKSPRKGIQELRYIDPSKIKKVREVARELKQGTSIELIKKVDEYYLYNDKGIASQGASQGIKIAADSISYCPSGVIDQNKGHVLSYLHKAIKPVNQLRMIEDALVIYRISRAPERRIFYIDVGNLPKIKAEQYLKDVMNRYRNKLVYNASTGEIRDDRNQMSMLEDFWLPRREGGRGTEITTLPGGSNLGEIDDIVYFQRKLYRSLNVPVSRMEAEQAFSLGRSTEITRDELKFTKFVQRLRKKFTALFTDILKTQLILKGVITLEDWSNIKEHIQYDFLQDGHFAELKEAELLKDRLEVLQTVESYVGTFFSKKWIQKNVLSMTEAEIDNMQDEINKESGMDPDEGGVDVPDSTDGVTRYPQVDGAPIDPDDPAGTGNGNGNGDY
;
A
#
# COMPACT_ATOMS: atom_id res chain seq x y z
N MET A 1 -7.50 -42.94 -6.48
CA MET A 1 -7.26 -41.51 -6.18
C MET A 1 -8.07 -40.70 -7.18
N ALA A 2 -8.97 -39.83 -6.74
CA ALA A 2 -9.68 -38.94 -7.67
C ALA A 2 -8.67 -38.03 -8.37
N GLU A 3 -8.71 -37.94 -9.70
CA GLU A 3 -7.86 -37.02 -10.46
C GLU A 3 -8.17 -35.58 -10.03
N LEU A 4 -7.14 -34.87 -9.55
CA LEU A 4 -7.26 -33.44 -9.23
C LEU A 4 -7.56 -32.67 -10.52
N PHE A 5 -8.44 -31.67 -10.44
CA PHE A 5 -8.72 -30.80 -11.57
C PHE A 5 -7.50 -29.90 -11.86
N GLY A 6 -7.14 -29.74 -13.13
CA GLY A 6 -6.00 -28.94 -13.57
C GLY A 6 -4.81 -29.79 -14.04
N PHE A 7 -3.62 -29.22 -13.93
CA PHE A 7 -2.33 -29.83 -14.26
C PHE A 7 -1.37 -29.75 -13.06
N ARG A 8 -0.45 -30.70 -13.00
CA ARG A 8 0.65 -30.75 -12.03
C ARG A 8 1.94 -30.98 -12.81
N PHE A 9 3.00 -30.26 -12.49
CA PHE A 9 4.32 -30.61 -13.02
C PHE A 9 4.79 -31.87 -12.31
N GLU A 10 4.93 -32.99 -13.03
CA GLU A 10 5.40 -34.24 -12.43
C GLU A 10 6.86 -34.10 -11.97
N ARG A 11 7.05 -33.95 -10.66
CA ARG A 11 8.26 -34.37 -9.96
C ARG A 11 7.82 -35.15 -8.72
N MET A 12 7.61 -36.46 -8.86
CA MET A 12 7.70 -37.37 -7.72
C MET A 12 9.17 -37.43 -7.30
N LYS A 13 9.61 -36.48 -6.48
CA LYS A 13 10.70 -36.75 -5.55
C LYS A 13 10.05 -36.84 -4.18
N ASP A 14 9.91 -38.09 -3.72
CA ASP A 14 9.84 -38.40 -2.29
C ASP A 14 10.87 -37.52 -1.58
N VAL A 15 10.42 -36.72 -0.63
CA VAL A 15 11.33 -36.06 0.30
C VAL A 15 11.82 -37.16 1.24
N GLY A 16 12.73 -37.98 0.74
CA GLY A 16 13.41 -39.04 1.48
C GLY A 16 14.25 -38.41 2.58
N GLY A 17 13.67 -38.35 3.78
CA GLY A 17 14.34 -38.02 5.01
C GLY A 17 13.38 -38.31 6.17
N GLU A 18 13.88 -38.94 7.23
CA GLU A 18 13.10 -39.15 8.46
C GLU A 18 12.86 -37.79 9.14
N LYS A 19 11.79 -37.11 8.74
CA LYS A 19 11.39 -35.81 9.29
C LYS A 19 10.15 -36.01 10.17
N PHE A 20 10.29 -35.67 11.45
CA PHE A 20 9.20 -35.74 12.43
C PHE A 20 8.38 -34.44 12.51
N THR A 21 8.90 -33.33 11.99
CA THR A 21 8.21 -32.03 11.93
C THR A 21 7.78 -31.69 10.50
N LEU A 22 6.62 -31.06 10.37
CA LEU A 22 6.18 -30.41 9.14
C LEU A 22 6.89 -29.05 9.01
N PRO A 23 7.31 -28.63 7.81
CA PRO A 23 7.69 -27.24 7.59
C PRO A 23 6.47 -26.35 7.86
N ALA A 24 6.64 -25.38 8.75
CA ALA A 24 5.57 -24.46 9.11
C ALA A 24 4.99 -23.82 7.85
N PRO A 25 3.66 -23.83 7.67
CA PRO A 25 3.06 -23.14 6.55
C PRO A 25 3.13 -21.63 6.80
N ASP A 26 4.10 -20.95 6.21
CA ASP A 26 4.26 -19.48 6.23
C ASP A 26 3.12 -18.73 5.52
N ASP A 27 2.10 -19.46 5.08
CA ASP A 27 1.09 -19.07 4.11
C ASP A 27 -0.35 -19.39 4.56
N GLY A 28 -0.52 -19.67 5.85
CA GLY A 28 -1.82 -19.97 6.46
C GLY A 28 -2.59 -21.12 5.83
N THR A 29 -1.88 -22.10 5.28
CA THR A 29 -2.49 -23.32 4.75
C THR A 29 -3.02 -24.17 5.89
N VAL A 30 -4.27 -24.63 5.76
CA VAL A 30 -4.86 -25.52 6.76
C VAL A 30 -4.36 -26.94 6.56
N GLU A 31 -3.81 -27.51 7.62
CA GLU A 31 -3.31 -28.87 7.65
C GLU A 31 -4.43 -29.85 8.05
N ILE A 32 -4.62 -30.90 7.26
CA ILE A 32 -5.60 -31.96 7.50
C ILE A 32 -4.87 -33.31 7.53
N ALA A 33 -5.19 -34.16 8.52
CA ALA A 33 -4.68 -35.51 8.59
C ALA A 33 -5.32 -36.40 7.51
N GLY A 34 -4.50 -37.12 6.75
CA GLY A 34 -4.96 -38.03 5.70
C GLY A 34 -5.86 -39.15 6.26
N GLY A 35 -7.00 -39.39 5.61
CA GLY A 35 -7.94 -40.47 5.97
C GLY A 35 -9.09 -40.10 6.92
N GLY A 36 -9.19 -38.85 7.39
CA GLY A 36 -10.30 -38.36 8.22
C GLY A 36 -11.50 -37.86 7.41
N PHE A 37 -12.72 -38.09 7.91
CA PHE A 37 -13.97 -37.54 7.37
C PHE A 37 -13.88 -36.00 7.24
N PHE A 38 -14.11 -35.47 6.03
CA PHE A 38 -14.09 -34.03 5.69
C PHE A 38 -15.05 -33.15 6.53
N GLY A 39 -15.95 -33.75 7.30
CA GLY A 39 -17.00 -33.06 8.05
C GLY A 39 -16.61 -32.56 9.45
N GLN A 40 -15.40 -32.84 9.94
CA GLN A 40 -15.08 -32.69 11.37
C GLN A 40 -14.05 -31.61 11.75
N VAL A 41 -13.60 -30.79 10.79
CA VAL A 41 -13.00 -29.48 11.09
C VAL A 41 -14.04 -28.39 10.79
N LEU A 42 -15.26 -28.62 11.26
CA LEU A 42 -16.28 -27.60 11.36
C LEU A 42 -16.15 -27.05 12.79
N ASP A 43 -15.75 -25.80 12.91
CA ASP A 43 -15.69 -25.08 14.20
C ASP A 43 -17.07 -25.15 14.87
N THR A 44 -17.16 -25.97 15.92
CA THR A 44 -18.39 -26.24 16.67
C THR A 44 -18.84 -25.06 17.53
N ASP A 45 -17.99 -24.04 17.71
CA ASP A 45 -18.24 -22.94 18.64
C ASP A 45 -18.88 -21.70 18.01
N GLY A 46 -19.00 -21.62 16.68
CA GLY A 46 -19.70 -20.53 15.97
C GLY A 46 -19.21 -19.12 16.29
N ARG A 47 -18.08 -19.00 17.00
CA ARG A 47 -17.46 -17.75 17.46
C ARG A 47 -16.20 -17.43 16.69
N GLU A 48 -15.60 -18.39 15.97
CA GLU A 48 -14.45 -18.09 15.15
C GLU A 48 -14.89 -17.37 13.88
N ARG A 49 -14.49 -16.11 13.77
CA ARG A 49 -14.66 -15.32 12.54
C ARG A 49 -13.95 -16.07 11.42
N THR A 50 -14.72 -16.60 10.49
CA THR A 50 -14.15 -17.32 9.36
C THR A 50 -13.27 -16.36 8.55
N GLU A 51 -12.27 -16.90 7.87
CA GLU A 51 -11.43 -16.13 6.93
C GLU A 51 -12.26 -15.32 5.92
N GLN A 52 -13.46 -15.79 5.59
CA GLN A 52 -14.42 -15.11 4.72
C GLN A 52 -15.02 -13.87 5.36
N ASP A 53 -15.36 -13.93 6.64
CA ASP A 53 -15.88 -12.77 7.38
C ASP A 53 -14.83 -11.68 7.51
N LEU A 54 -13.55 -12.05 7.61
CA LEU A 54 -12.45 -11.09 7.59
C LEU A 54 -12.35 -10.37 6.25
N VAL A 55 -12.42 -11.09 5.12
CA VAL A 55 -12.41 -10.49 3.77
C VAL A 55 -13.58 -9.53 3.58
N ARG A 56 -14.79 -9.91 4.01
CA ARG A 56 -15.97 -9.03 3.95
C ARG A 56 -15.78 -7.74 4.75
N ARG A 57 -15.20 -7.84 5.95
CA ARG A 57 -14.90 -6.65 6.78
C ARG A 57 -13.85 -5.76 6.14
N TYR A 58 -12.81 -6.32 5.52
CA TYR A 58 -11.81 -5.51 4.81
C TYR A 58 -12.44 -4.72 3.67
N ARG A 59 -13.34 -5.36 2.90
CA ARG A 59 -14.07 -4.70 1.80
C ARG A 59 -15.01 -3.59 2.29
N ASP A 60 -15.71 -3.80 3.41
CA ASP A 60 -16.56 -2.78 4.04
C ASP A 60 -15.74 -1.58 4.54
N ILE A 61 -14.59 -1.83 5.16
CA ILE A 61 -13.70 -0.76 5.63
C ILE A 61 -13.09 0.02 4.47
N ALA A 62 -12.73 -0.66 3.38
CA ALA A 62 -12.20 -0.03 2.19
C ALA A 62 -13.21 0.88 1.45
N GLN A 63 -14.50 0.80 1.78
CA GLN A 63 -15.52 1.71 1.24
C GLN A 63 -15.60 3.04 2.01
N GLN A 64 -15.00 3.12 3.20
CA GLN A 64 -14.97 4.36 3.97
C GLN A 64 -14.10 5.40 3.23
N PRO A 65 -14.58 6.63 2.98
CA PRO A 65 -13.84 7.63 2.21
C PRO A 65 -12.42 7.91 2.70
N GLU A 66 -12.23 8.08 4.02
CA GLU A 66 -10.90 8.36 4.60
C GLU A 66 -9.95 7.16 4.46
N CYS A 67 -10.49 5.95 4.47
CA CYS A 67 -9.72 4.73 4.25
C CYS A 67 -9.43 4.52 2.77
N ASP A 68 -10.39 4.83 1.90
CA ASP A 68 -10.28 4.71 0.45
C ASP A 68 -9.19 5.64 -0.09
N SER A 69 -9.21 6.92 0.27
CA SER A 69 -8.17 7.88 -0.12
C SER A 69 -6.77 7.41 0.30
N ALA A 70 -6.63 6.90 1.52
CA ALA A 70 -5.35 6.35 2.00
C ALA A 70 -4.92 5.07 1.26
N ILE A 71 -5.87 4.25 0.79
CA ILE A 71 -5.60 3.07 -0.03
C ILE A 71 -5.15 3.50 -1.42
N GLU A 72 -5.84 4.46 -2.04
CA GLU A 72 -5.48 5.02 -3.35
C GLU A 72 -4.08 5.64 -3.33
N ASP A 73 -3.70 6.38 -2.28
CA ASP A 73 -2.34 6.90 -2.13
C ASP A 73 -1.25 5.80 -2.16
N ILE A 74 -1.54 4.64 -1.54
CA ILE A 74 -0.63 3.48 -1.52
C ILE A 74 -0.56 2.82 -2.90
N ILE A 75 -1.68 2.76 -3.61
CA ILE A 75 -1.76 2.11 -4.92
C ILE A 75 -1.10 2.97 -5.99
N ASN A 76 -1.33 4.29 -5.98
CA ASN A 76 -0.72 5.24 -6.90
C ASN A 76 0.81 5.26 -6.76
N GLU A 77 1.31 5.22 -5.53
CA GLU A 77 2.75 5.05 -5.29
C GLU A 77 3.22 3.62 -5.66
N GLY A 78 2.34 2.62 -5.51
CA GLY A 78 2.64 1.21 -5.72
C GLY A 78 2.83 0.84 -7.18
N ILE A 79 1.93 1.28 -8.05
CA ILE A 79 1.95 1.04 -9.49
C ILE A 79 1.70 2.38 -10.15
N VAL A 80 2.67 2.84 -10.93
CA VAL A 80 2.49 4.04 -11.74
C VAL A 80 1.83 3.63 -13.05
N ALA A 81 0.68 4.24 -13.36
CA ALA A 81 0.11 4.14 -14.70
C ALA A 81 0.69 5.29 -15.54
N ASN A 82 1.60 4.96 -16.44
CA ASN A 82 2.05 5.90 -17.47
C ASN A 82 1.40 5.51 -18.79
N GLU A 83 0.99 6.49 -19.59
CA GLU A 83 0.37 6.24 -20.90
C GLU A 83 1.38 5.74 -21.94
N MET A 84 2.66 6.04 -21.76
CA MET A 84 3.70 5.76 -22.75
C MET A 84 4.59 4.57 -22.43
N ASP A 85 4.68 4.14 -21.17
CA ASP A 85 5.66 3.15 -20.73
C ASP A 85 5.02 2.03 -19.90
N GLN A 86 5.61 0.83 -19.98
CA GLN A 86 5.15 -0.32 -19.20
C GLN A 86 5.42 -0.10 -17.71
N ALA A 87 4.42 -0.39 -16.87
CA ALA A 87 4.52 -0.16 -15.43
C ALA A 87 5.57 -1.05 -14.73
N VAL A 88 5.89 -2.22 -15.31
CA VAL A 88 6.83 -3.20 -14.73
C VAL A 88 7.67 -3.81 -15.84
N SER A 89 8.99 -3.86 -15.63
CA SER A 89 9.93 -4.55 -16.51
C SER A 89 10.73 -5.61 -15.74
N ILE A 90 11.30 -6.56 -16.47
CA ILE A 90 12.10 -7.64 -15.89
C ILE A 90 13.60 -7.38 -16.10
N VAL A 91 14.37 -7.40 -15.01
CA VAL A 91 15.81 -7.20 -15.02
C VAL A 91 16.51 -8.55 -14.88
N LEU A 92 17.31 -8.89 -15.89
CA LEU A 92 17.92 -10.22 -16.08
C LEU A 92 19.46 -10.19 -16.03
N ASP A 93 20.07 -9.12 -15.53
CA ASP A 93 21.52 -8.90 -15.61
C ASP A 93 22.32 -9.98 -14.87
N ARG A 94 21.81 -10.41 -13.71
CA ARG A 94 22.44 -11.41 -12.84
C ARG A 94 22.33 -12.84 -13.36
N LEU A 95 21.63 -13.08 -14.47
CA LEU A 95 21.47 -14.43 -15.02
C LEU A 95 22.66 -14.84 -15.89
N PRO A 96 23.25 -16.03 -15.67
CA PRO A 96 24.37 -16.56 -16.44
C PRO A 96 23.92 -17.19 -17.78
N TYR A 97 22.92 -16.60 -18.45
CA TYR A 97 22.41 -17.10 -19.72
C TYR A 97 22.76 -16.18 -20.90
N PRO A 98 22.88 -16.73 -22.12
CA PRO A 98 23.02 -15.93 -23.32
C PRO A 98 21.86 -14.95 -23.51
N SER A 99 22.14 -13.82 -24.16
CA SER A 99 21.16 -12.77 -24.47
C SER A 99 19.92 -13.29 -25.18
N LYS A 100 20.03 -14.34 -26.00
CA LYS A 100 18.89 -14.99 -26.66
C LYS A 100 17.86 -15.58 -25.70
N ILE A 101 18.31 -16.19 -24.60
CA ILE A 101 17.40 -16.74 -23.59
C ILE A 101 16.80 -15.59 -22.77
N LYS A 102 17.62 -14.58 -22.42
CA LYS A 102 17.13 -13.39 -21.72
C LYS A 102 16.02 -12.69 -22.50
N LYS A 103 16.19 -12.46 -23.80
CA LYS A 103 15.16 -11.89 -24.69
C LYS A 103 13.86 -12.71 -24.68
N LYS A 104 13.96 -14.04 -24.77
CA LYS A 104 12.76 -14.91 -24.67
C LYS A 104 12.06 -14.77 -23.32
N ILE A 105 12.81 -14.66 -22.22
CA ILE A 105 12.20 -14.47 -20.89
C ILE A 105 11.46 -13.13 -20.84
N THR A 106 12.03 -12.07 -21.41
CA THR A 106 11.38 -10.76 -21.52
C THR A 106 10.10 -10.84 -22.36
N GLU A 107 10.16 -11.44 -23.57
CA GLU A 107 8.99 -11.62 -24.44
C GLU A 107 7.87 -12.44 -23.75
N GLU A 108 8.22 -13.46 -22.96
CA GLU A 108 7.23 -14.23 -22.19
C GLU A 108 6.68 -13.46 -21.00
N PHE A 109 7.45 -12.54 -20.42
CA PHE A 109 6.99 -11.66 -19.36
C PHE A 109 6.01 -10.62 -19.88
N ASP A 110 6.26 -10.04 -21.06
CA ASP A 110 5.35 -9.12 -21.74
C ASP A 110 4.01 -9.81 -22.05
N GLU A 111 4.05 -11.08 -22.48
CA GLU A 111 2.83 -11.88 -22.67
C GLU A 111 2.09 -12.12 -21.36
N VAL A 112 2.79 -12.30 -20.23
CA VAL A 112 2.16 -12.42 -18.91
C VAL A 112 1.46 -11.11 -18.50
N LEU A 113 2.08 -9.97 -18.74
CA LEU A 113 1.47 -8.66 -18.50
C LEU A 113 0.22 -8.46 -19.37
N ARG A 114 0.28 -8.90 -20.64
CA ARG A 114 -0.86 -8.89 -21.56
C ARG A 114 -2.01 -9.78 -21.09
N LEU A 115 -1.70 -10.99 -20.61
CA LEU A 115 -2.71 -11.93 -20.08
C LEU A 115 -3.42 -11.39 -18.83
N LEU A 116 -2.72 -10.60 -18.02
CA LEU A 116 -3.30 -9.93 -16.86
C LEU A 116 -4.00 -8.60 -17.22
N ASP A 117 -3.83 -8.12 -18.45
CA ASP A 117 -4.26 -6.79 -18.88
C ASP A 117 -3.72 -5.72 -17.90
N PHE A 118 -2.44 -5.85 -17.55
CA PHE A 118 -1.84 -5.15 -16.41
C PHE A 118 -1.69 -3.64 -16.66
N ASP A 119 -1.55 -3.22 -17.92
CA ASP A 119 -1.45 -1.79 -18.25
C ASP A 119 -2.75 -1.04 -17.90
N VAL A 120 -3.90 -1.68 -18.09
CA VAL A 120 -5.21 -1.08 -17.78
C VAL A 120 -5.67 -1.40 -16.36
N LYS A 121 -5.50 -2.65 -15.92
CA LYS A 121 -6.04 -3.17 -14.65
C LYS A 121 -5.01 -3.29 -13.54
N GLY A 122 -3.76 -2.87 -13.75
CA GLY A 122 -2.68 -3.03 -12.76
C GLY A 122 -3.03 -2.43 -11.40
N HIS A 123 -3.55 -1.20 -11.41
CA HIS A 123 -4.09 -0.50 -10.23
C HIS A 123 -5.15 -1.31 -9.50
N ASP A 124 -6.19 -1.75 -10.21
CA ASP A 124 -7.28 -2.55 -9.65
C ASP A 124 -6.81 -3.90 -9.07
N ILE A 125 -5.88 -4.56 -9.76
CA ILE A 125 -5.34 -5.86 -9.35
C ILE A 125 -4.57 -5.69 -8.04
N PHE A 126 -3.75 -4.66 -7.94
CA PHE A 126 -2.98 -4.36 -6.73
C PHE A 126 -3.87 -3.87 -5.58
N ARG A 127 -4.88 -3.05 -5.88
CA ARG A 127 -5.93 -2.64 -4.92
C ARG A 127 -6.61 -3.85 -4.30
N ARG A 128 -7.07 -4.79 -5.13
CA ARG A 128 -7.72 -6.03 -4.66
C ARG A 128 -6.79 -6.86 -3.80
N TRP A 129 -5.52 -7.02 -4.20
CA TRP A 129 -4.52 -7.73 -3.40
C TRP A 129 -4.28 -7.07 -2.04
N TYR A 130 -4.13 -5.74 -2.01
CA TYR A 130 -3.89 -4.97 -0.80
C TYR A 130 -5.08 -5.05 0.17
N VAL A 131 -6.32 -4.90 -0.36
CA VAL A 131 -7.56 -4.96 0.42
C VAL A 131 -7.85 -6.36 0.93
N ASP A 132 -7.87 -7.37 0.08
CA ASP A 132 -8.22 -8.74 0.46
C ASP A 132 -7.05 -9.46 1.18
N GLY A 133 -5.82 -8.95 1.05
CA GLY A 133 -4.59 -9.52 1.64
C GLY A 133 -4.07 -10.76 0.92
N ARG A 134 -4.75 -11.22 -0.12
CA ARG A 134 -4.44 -12.41 -0.88
C ARG A 134 -5.18 -12.39 -2.20
N MET A 135 -4.62 -13.07 -3.20
CA MET A 135 -5.26 -13.20 -4.50
C MET A 135 -4.99 -14.56 -5.13
N PHE A 136 -5.93 -15.01 -5.95
CA PHE A 136 -5.88 -16.29 -6.64
C PHE A 136 -6.20 -16.09 -8.11
N TYR A 137 -5.36 -16.63 -8.99
CA TYR A 137 -5.59 -16.70 -10.42
C TYR A 137 -5.55 -18.14 -10.89
N HIS A 138 -6.59 -18.56 -11.59
CA HIS A 138 -6.63 -19.85 -12.27
C HIS A 138 -5.92 -19.73 -13.62
N LYS A 139 -4.92 -20.58 -13.83
CA LYS A 139 -4.17 -20.70 -15.09
C LYS A 139 -4.91 -21.67 -16.00
N VAL A 140 -5.52 -21.16 -17.06
CA VAL A 140 -6.21 -22.00 -18.05
C VAL A 140 -5.22 -22.37 -19.13
N ILE A 141 -5.02 -23.68 -19.30
CA ILE A 141 -4.13 -24.25 -20.32
C ILE A 141 -4.91 -25.18 -21.24
N ASP A 142 -4.47 -25.27 -22.50
CA ASP A 142 -4.99 -26.26 -23.43
C ASP A 142 -4.26 -27.59 -23.25
N LYS A 143 -4.97 -28.59 -22.71
CA LYS A 143 -4.44 -29.95 -22.48
C LYS A 143 -3.95 -30.62 -23.77
N LYS A 144 -4.50 -30.27 -24.94
CA LYS A 144 -4.11 -30.87 -26.23
C LYS A 144 -2.82 -30.27 -26.79
N SER A 145 -2.46 -29.06 -26.36
CA SER A 145 -1.30 -28.33 -26.88
C SER A 145 -0.66 -27.50 -25.77
N PRO A 146 0.02 -28.14 -24.80
CA PRO A 146 0.59 -27.44 -23.65
C PRO A 146 1.68 -26.42 -24.02
N ARG A 147 2.32 -26.58 -25.19
CA ARG A 147 3.34 -25.65 -25.70
C ARG A 147 2.80 -24.28 -26.09
N LYS A 148 1.48 -24.09 -26.20
CA LYS A 148 0.89 -22.77 -26.43
C LYS A 148 1.02 -21.86 -25.20
N GLY A 149 1.37 -22.42 -24.04
CA GLY A 149 1.42 -21.68 -22.78
C GLY A 149 0.04 -21.49 -22.17
N ILE A 150 -0.05 -20.51 -21.29
CA ILE A 150 -1.30 -20.08 -20.64
C ILE A 150 -2.16 -19.32 -21.66
N GLN A 151 -3.43 -19.67 -21.77
CA GLN A 151 -4.37 -18.98 -22.68
C GLN A 151 -5.09 -17.82 -22.00
N GLU A 152 -5.56 -18.04 -20.77
CA GLU A 152 -6.23 -17.03 -19.97
C GLU A 152 -5.90 -17.19 -18.49
N LEU A 153 -5.84 -16.05 -17.79
CA LEU A 153 -5.72 -15.98 -16.34
C LEU A 153 -7.05 -15.50 -15.76
N ARG A 154 -7.73 -16.37 -15.00
CA ARG A 154 -9.03 -16.03 -14.42
C ARG A 154 -8.89 -15.75 -12.94
N TYR A 155 -9.27 -14.54 -12.53
CA TYR A 155 -9.35 -14.18 -11.12
C TYR A 155 -10.39 -15.04 -10.39
N ILE A 156 -10.02 -15.57 -9.22
CA ILE A 156 -10.92 -16.27 -8.30
C ILE A 156 -11.07 -15.42 -7.05
N ASP A 157 -12.31 -15.19 -6.62
CA ASP A 157 -12.59 -14.51 -5.35
C ASP A 157 -11.99 -15.32 -4.18
N PRO A 158 -11.14 -14.70 -3.32
CA PRO A 158 -10.57 -15.32 -2.13
C PRO A 158 -11.57 -15.99 -1.19
N SER A 159 -12.83 -15.55 -1.18
CA SER A 159 -13.89 -16.17 -0.39
C SER A 159 -14.32 -17.55 -0.91
N LYS A 160 -14.06 -17.87 -2.18
CA LYS A 160 -14.52 -19.12 -2.83
C LYS A 160 -13.48 -20.24 -2.83
N ILE A 161 -12.25 -19.95 -2.43
CA ILE A 161 -11.11 -20.86 -2.56
C ILE A 161 -10.32 -20.95 -1.26
N LYS A 162 -9.84 -22.14 -0.94
CA LYS A 162 -8.97 -22.38 0.22
C LYS A 162 -7.82 -23.32 -0.14
N LYS A 163 -6.63 -23.01 0.35
CA LYS A 163 -5.45 -23.88 0.23
C LYS A 163 -5.45 -24.90 1.37
N VAL A 164 -5.35 -26.17 1.02
CA VAL A 164 -5.38 -27.28 1.96
C VAL A 164 -4.13 -28.12 1.78
N ARG A 165 -3.51 -28.48 2.89
CA ARG A 165 -2.38 -29.40 2.94
C ARG A 165 -2.84 -30.69 3.61
N GLU A 166 -2.86 -31.79 2.87
CA GLU A 166 -3.18 -33.11 3.40
C GLU A 166 -1.89 -33.86 3.76
N VAL A 167 -1.76 -34.25 5.02
CA VAL A 167 -0.57 -34.92 5.55
C VAL A 167 -0.92 -36.36 5.86
N ALA A 168 -0.36 -37.29 5.09
CA ALA A 168 -0.44 -38.72 5.36
C ALA A 168 0.68 -39.11 6.34
N ARG A 169 0.29 -39.54 7.55
CA ARG A 169 1.20 -40.03 8.60
C ARG A 169 1.11 -41.55 8.71
N GLU A 170 2.25 -42.22 8.87
CA GLU A 170 2.34 -43.65 9.16
C GLU A 170 3.21 -43.88 10.40
N LEU A 171 2.87 -44.86 11.23
CA LEU A 171 3.67 -45.24 12.40
C LEU A 171 4.94 -45.98 11.96
N LYS A 172 6.11 -45.60 12.50
CA LYS A 172 7.35 -46.37 12.30
C LYS A 172 7.21 -47.74 12.97
N GLN A 173 7.51 -48.82 12.25
CA GLN A 173 7.42 -50.18 12.80
C GLN A 173 8.28 -50.32 14.07
N GLY A 174 7.64 -50.57 15.21
CA GLY A 174 8.30 -50.76 16.51
C GLY A 174 8.52 -49.50 17.35
N THR A 175 7.97 -48.33 16.98
CA THR A 175 8.06 -47.12 17.82
C THR A 175 6.76 -46.31 17.73
N SER A 176 6.41 -45.57 18.79
CA SER A 176 5.25 -44.66 18.83
C SER A 176 5.42 -43.36 18.01
N ILE A 177 6.41 -43.32 17.11
CA ILE A 177 6.75 -42.12 16.33
C ILE A 177 6.01 -42.19 14.98
N GLU A 178 5.14 -41.20 14.74
CA GLU A 178 4.50 -40.97 13.46
C GLU A 178 5.49 -40.32 12.49
N LEU A 179 5.75 -40.97 11.36
CA LEU A 179 6.53 -40.43 10.25
C LEU A 179 5.59 -39.90 9.17
N ILE A 180 5.96 -38.77 8.58
CA ILE A 180 5.22 -38.17 7.46
C ILE A 180 5.65 -38.87 6.17
N LYS A 181 4.71 -39.53 5.49
CA LYS A 181 4.98 -40.24 4.24
C LYS A 181 4.74 -39.38 3.02
N LYS A 182 3.68 -38.58 3.03
CA LYS A 182 3.29 -37.76 1.88
C LYS A 182 2.58 -36.50 2.33
N VAL A 183 2.97 -35.38 1.72
CA VAL A 183 2.28 -34.10 1.84
C VAL A 183 1.72 -33.78 0.46
N ASP A 184 0.40 -33.78 0.33
CA ASP A 184 -0.28 -33.35 -0.89
C ASP A 184 -0.92 -31.99 -0.65
N GLU A 185 -0.49 -30.99 -1.41
CA GLU A 185 -1.07 -29.64 -1.41
C GLU A 185 -2.05 -29.50 -2.58
N TYR A 186 -3.27 -29.03 -2.28
CA TYR A 186 -4.30 -28.74 -3.28
C TYR A 186 -5.17 -27.56 -2.85
N TYR A 187 -5.88 -26.99 -3.81
CA TYR A 187 -6.90 -25.98 -3.56
C TYR A 187 -8.29 -26.60 -3.57
N LEU A 188 -9.15 -26.15 -2.66
CA LEU A 188 -10.57 -26.49 -2.63
C LEU A 188 -11.36 -25.28 -3.10
N TYR A 189 -12.10 -25.42 -4.19
CA TYR A 189 -12.94 -24.38 -4.76
C TYR A 189 -14.42 -24.70 -4.59
N ASN A 190 -15.21 -23.72 -4.14
CA ASN A 190 -16.67 -23.81 -4.03
C ASN A 190 -17.32 -22.53 -4.57
N ASP A 191 -18.12 -22.66 -5.63
CA ASP A 191 -18.74 -21.52 -6.31
C ASP A 191 -19.78 -20.77 -5.45
N LYS A 192 -20.49 -21.48 -4.56
CA LYS A 192 -21.47 -20.88 -3.64
C LYS A 192 -20.83 -20.31 -2.36
N GLY A 193 -19.51 -20.42 -2.22
CA GLY A 193 -18.77 -20.00 -1.03
C GLY A 193 -18.74 -21.07 0.06
N ILE A 194 -17.60 -21.15 0.77
CA ILE A 194 -17.30 -22.18 1.77
C ILE A 194 -18.21 -22.10 3.04
N ALA A 195 -18.84 -20.96 3.34
CA ALA A 195 -19.78 -20.81 4.47
C ALA A 195 -21.19 -21.37 4.23
N SER A 196 -21.58 -21.67 2.98
CA SER A 196 -22.90 -22.26 2.72
C SER A 196 -22.86 -23.76 3.00
N GLN A 197 -23.78 -24.24 3.84
CA GLN A 197 -23.91 -25.63 4.29
C GLN A 197 -23.73 -26.63 3.14
N GLY A 198 -22.56 -27.28 3.08
CA GLY A 198 -22.24 -28.23 2.01
C GLY A 198 -20.73 -28.41 1.78
N ALA A 199 -19.96 -28.67 2.83
CA ALA A 199 -18.51 -28.92 2.75
C ALA A 199 -18.10 -30.15 1.88
N SER A 200 -19.08 -30.88 1.33
CA SER A 200 -18.87 -32.12 0.56
C SER A 200 -18.84 -31.94 -0.97
N GLN A 201 -19.01 -30.72 -1.51
CA GLN A 201 -19.08 -30.48 -2.96
C GLN A 201 -18.01 -29.51 -3.51
N GLY A 202 -16.87 -29.34 -2.83
CA GLY A 202 -15.77 -28.54 -3.35
C GLY A 202 -14.96 -29.27 -4.43
N ILE A 203 -14.63 -28.59 -5.53
CA ILE A 203 -13.74 -29.12 -6.57
C ILE A 203 -12.31 -29.02 -6.05
N LYS A 204 -11.57 -30.15 -6.07
CA LYS A 204 -10.14 -30.16 -5.76
C LYS A 204 -9.33 -29.79 -6.99
N ILE A 205 -8.51 -28.74 -6.87
CA ILE A 205 -7.67 -28.19 -7.94
C ILE A 205 -6.20 -28.41 -7.58
N ALA A 206 -5.40 -28.81 -8.56
CA ALA A 206 -3.95 -28.98 -8.40
C ALA A 206 -3.26 -27.64 -8.07
N ALA A 207 -2.25 -27.69 -7.19
CA ALA A 207 -1.55 -26.49 -6.73
C ALA A 207 -0.91 -25.68 -7.87
N ASP A 208 -0.32 -26.35 -8.88
CA ASP A 208 0.35 -25.68 -10.00
C ASP A 208 -0.62 -24.91 -10.93
N SER A 209 -1.91 -25.27 -10.92
CA SER A 209 -2.94 -24.65 -11.76
C SER A 209 -3.42 -23.31 -11.23
N ILE A 210 -3.01 -22.93 -10.03
CA ILE A 210 -3.42 -21.68 -9.38
C ILE A 210 -2.20 -20.87 -9.01
N SER A 211 -2.15 -19.63 -9.49
CA SER A 211 -1.23 -18.63 -8.95
C SER A 211 -1.84 -18.01 -7.71
N TYR A 212 -1.05 -17.99 -6.66
CA TYR A 212 -1.48 -17.49 -5.37
C TYR A 212 -0.42 -16.57 -4.78
N CYS A 213 -0.86 -15.38 -4.36
CA CYS A 213 0.00 -14.37 -3.77
C CYS A 213 -0.61 -13.89 -2.45
N PRO A 214 0.00 -14.24 -1.30
CA PRO A 214 -0.38 -13.73 0.01
C PRO A 214 0.29 -12.38 0.32
N SER A 215 -0.29 -11.62 1.25
CA SER A 215 0.34 -10.45 1.89
C SER A 215 1.59 -10.82 2.70
N GLY A 216 1.67 -12.07 3.17
CA GLY A 216 2.71 -12.55 4.10
C GLY A 216 2.54 -12.05 5.53
N VAL A 217 1.38 -11.49 5.87
CA VAL A 217 1.01 -11.18 7.26
C VAL A 217 0.18 -12.34 7.77
N ILE A 218 0.69 -13.06 8.77
CA ILE A 218 0.00 -14.19 9.40
C ILE A 218 -0.34 -13.85 10.85
N ASP A 219 -1.51 -14.29 11.29
CA ASP A 219 -1.84 -14.31 12.72
C ASP A 219 -0.98 -15.36 13.41
N GLN A 220 -0.20 -14.96 14.42
CA GLN A 220 0.70 -15.87 15.14
C GLN A 220 -0.05 -16.96 15.91
N ASN A 221 -1.31 -16.71 16.29
CA ASN A 221 -2.09 -17.67 17.07
C ASN A 221 -2.84 -18.65 16.16
N LYS A 222 -3.53 -18.13 15.14
CA LYS A 222 -4.45 -18.91 14.30
C LYS A 222 -3.87 -19.35 12.96
N GLY A 223 -2.72 -18.78 12.57
CA GLY A 223 -2.10 -19.04 11.28
C GLY A 223 -2.85 -18.46 10.08
N HIS A 224 -3.97 -17.74 10.25
CA HIS A 224 -4.70 -17.16 9.13
C HIS A 224 -3.90 -16.05 8.44
N VAL A 225 -4.01 -15.97 7.12
CA VAL A 225 -3.46 -14.85 6.34
C VAL A 225 -4.33 -13.61 6.56
N LEU A 226 -3.69 -12.52 7.01
CA LEU A 226 -4.32 -11.23 7.27
C LEU A 226 -4.04 -10.25 6.13
N SER A 227 -4.99 -9.35 5.89
CA SER A 227 -4.78 -8.19 5.01
C SER A 227 -3.96 -7.09 5.70
N TYR A 228 -3.30 -6.24 4.91
CA TYR A 228 -2.68 -5.03 5.42
C TYR A 228 -3.69 -4.08 6.09
N LEU A 229 -4.98 -4.14 5.73
CA LEU A 229 -6.05 -3.37 6.37
C LEU A 229 -6.41 -3.87 7.78
N HIS A 230 -5.88 -5.01 8.23
CA HIS A 230 -6.23 -5.55 9.55
C HIS A 230 -5.91 -4.59 10.69
N LYS A 231 -4.82 -3.83 10.57
CA LYS A 231 -4.42 -2.77 11.51
C LYS A 231 -5.40 -1.58 11.53
N ALA A 232 -6.12 -1.33 10.44
CA ALA A 232 -7.06 -0.22 10.30
C ALA A 232 -8.48 -0.53 10.78
N ILE A 233 -8.85 -1.81 10.97
CA ILE A 233 -10.19 -2.21 11.42
C ILE A 233 -10.64 -1.43 12.66
N LYS A 234 -9.80 -1.40 13.69
CA LYS A 234 -10.17 -0.76 14.96
C LYS A 234 -10.25 0.77 14.83
N PRO A 235 -9.25 1.47 14.27
CA PRO A 235 -9.33 2.91 14.01
C PRO A 235 -10.56 3.33 13.18
N VAL A 236 -10.88 2.63 12.08
CA VAL A 236 -12.02 3.02 11.23
C VAL A 236 -13.34 2.85 11.97
N ASN A 237 -13.55 1.74 12.69
CA ASN A 237 -14.77 1.56 13.47
C ASN A 237 -14.92 2.61 14.58
N GLN A 238 -13.81 3.03 15.18
CA GLN A 238 -13.82 4.10 16.18
C GLN A 238 -14.14 5.47 15.55
N LEU A 239 -13.56 5.76 14.39
CA LEU A 239 -13.83 6.98 13.64
C LEU A 239 -15.31 7.07 13.24
N ARG A 240 -15.84 6.02 12.59
CA ARG A 240 -17.28 5.91 12.23
C ARG A 240 -18.19 6.16 13.42
N MET A 241 -17.91 5.49 14.55
CA MET A 241 -18.72 5.63 15.76
C MET A 241 -18.69 7.06 16.33
N ILE A 242 -17.55 7.76 16.26
CA ILE A 242 -17.41 9.13 16.77
C ILE A 242 -18.06 10.14 15.81
N GLU A 243 -17.91 9.95 14.51
CA GLU A 243 -18.60 10.77 13.49
C GLU A 243 -20.12 10.68 13.65
N ASP A 244 -20.66 9.46 13.75
CA ASP A 244 -22.08 9.23 14.00
C ASP A 244 -22.52 9.84 15.34
N ALA A 245 -21.74 9.64 16.40
CA ALA A 245 -22.04 10.19 17.72
C ALA A 245 -22.03 11.72 17.72
N LEU A 246 -21.11 12.36 17.00
CA LEU A 246 -21.04 13.82 16.84
C LEU A 246 -22.27 14.34 16.09
N VAL A 247 -22.66 13.68 15.00
CA VAL A 247 -23.88 14.05 14.26
C VAL A 247 -25.11 13.92 15.15
N ILE A 248 -25.25 12.81 15.88
CA ILE A 248 -26.36 12.60 16.83
C ILE A 248 -26.32 13.63 17.97
N TYR A 249 -25.15 13.92 18.53
CA TYR A 249 -24.98 14.91 19.59
C TYR A 249 -25.40 16.29 19.10
N ARG A 250 -24.92 16.71 17.94
CA ARG A 250 -25.28 17.99 17.31
C ARG A 250 -26.77 18.05 16.97
N ILE A 251 -27.35 17.03 16.35
CA ILE A 251 -28.79 17.02 16.01
C ILE A 251 -29.66 17.02 17.27
N SER A 252 -29.32 16.20 18.27
CA SER A 252 -30.14 16.05 19.48
C SER A 252 -30.09 17.24 20.43
N ARG A 253 -29.02 18.03 20.36
CA ARG A 253 -28.77 19.20 21.21
C ARG A 253 -28.75 20.55 20.49
N ALA A 254 -28.83 20.57 19.16
CA ALA A 254 -29.05 21.77 18.34
C ALA A 254 -30.35 22.51 18.72
N PRO A 255 -31.49 21.81 18.94
CA PRO A 255 -32.67 22.50 19.41
C PRO A 255 -32.55 22.86 20.90
N GLU A 256 -32.83 24.11 21.23
CA GLU A 256 -33.10 24.52 22.61
C GLU A 256 -34.35 23.80 23.10
N ARG A 257 -34.23 23.08 24.22
CA ARG A 257 -35.37 22.41 24.85
C ARG A 257 -35.98 23.35 25.87
N ARG A 258 -37.30 23.49 25.86
CA ARG A 258 -38.01 24.38 26.79
C ARG A 258 -38.91 23.57 27.70
N ILE A 259 -38.90 23.93 28.98
CA ILE A 259 -39.82 23.42 29.98
C ILE A 259 -40.83 24.52 30.26
N PHE A 260 -42.08 24.26 29.90
CA PHE A 260 -43.23 25.11 30.19
C PHE A 260 -43.84 24.67 31.51
N TYR A 261 -43.67 25.48 32.55
CA TYR A 261 -44.38 25.32 33.79
C TYR A 261 -45.69 26.10 33.70
N ILE A 262 -46.81 25.40 33.68
CA ILE A 262 -48.13 26.01 33.60
C ILE A 262 -48.80 25.94 34.96
N ASP A 263 -49.21 27.10 35.46
CA ASP A 263 -50.06 27.16 36.66
C ASP A 263 -51.48 26.71 36.30
N VAL A 264 -51.93 25.63 36.95
CA VAL A 264 -53.29 25.09 36.78
C VAL A 264 -54.23 25.53 37.91
N GLY A 265 -53.76 26.37 38.85
CA GLY A 265 -54.51 26.83 40.01
C GLY A 265 -55.11 25.69 40.84
N ASN A 266 -56.28 25.93 41.43
CA ASN A 266 -57.02 24.94 42.21
C ASN A 266 -57.99 24.08 41.36
N LEU A 267 -57.69 23.89 40.06
CA LEU A 267 -58.53 23.06 39.19
C LEU A 267 -58.47 21.58 39.59
N PRO A 268 -59.60 20.84 39.63
CA PRO A 268 -59.58 19.38 39.79
C PRO A 268 -58.69 18.71 38.72
N LYS A 269 -58.04 17.59 39.05
CA LYS A 269 -57.05 16.91 38.18
C LYS A 269 -57.50 16.78 36.72
N ILE A 270 -58.74 16.36 36.50
CA ILE A 270 -59.33 16.17 35.16
C ILE A 270 -59.39 17.48 34.36
N LYS A 271 -59.77 18.59 35.01
CA LYS A 271 -59.85 19.92 34.37
C LYS A 271 -58.46 20.55 34.18
N ALA A 272 -57.53 20.28 35.09
CA ALA A 272 -56.13 20.72 34.97
C ALA A 272 -55.43 20.07 33.77
N GLU A 273 -55.65 18.77 33.53
CA GLU A 273 -55.14 18.06 32.35
C GLU A 273 -55.76 18.57 31.05
N GLN A 274 -57.06 18.90 31.05
CA GLN A 274 -57.74 19.53 29.90
C GLN A 274 -57.16 20.91 29.59
N TYR A 275 -57.01 21.77 30.60
CA TYR A 275 -56.40 23.08 30.45
C TYR A 275 -54.95 22.99 29.94
N LEU A 276 -54.15 22.05 30.46
CA LEU A 276 -52.80 21.79 29.98
C LEU A 276 -52.77 21.41 28.50
N LYS A 277 -53.67 20.50 28.06
CA LYS A 277 -53.81 20.11 26.65
C LYS A 277 -54.21 21.28 25.75
N ASP A 278 -55.11 22.14 26.22
CA ASP A 278 -55.58 23.32 25.47
C ASP A 278 -54.48 24.38 25.32
N VAL A 279 -53.61 24.54 26.32
CA VAL A 279 -52.45 25.43 26.24
C VAL A 279 -51.36 24.81 25.36
N MET A 280 -51.10 23.51 25.51
CA MET A 280 -50.15 22.77 24.67
C MET A 280 -50.52 22.89 23.19
N ASN A 281 -51.78 22.69 22.82
CA ASN A 281 -52.22 22.80 21.43
C ASN A 281 -52.14 24.23 20.85
N ARG A 282 -52.26 25.26 21.70
CA ARG A 282 -52.17 26.68 21.27
C ARG A 282 -50.74 27.15 21.02
N TYR A 283 -49.77 26.66 21.79
CA TYR A 283 -48.38 27.13 21.74
C TYR A 283 -47.41 26.14 21.09
N ARG A 284 -47.90 25.00 20.58
CA ARG A 284 -47.08 24.03 19.85
C ARG A 284 -46.72 24.58 18.47
N ASN A 285 -45.51 25.11 18.34
CA ASN A 285 -44.93 25.41 17.03
C ASN A 285 -44.51 24.09 16.35
N LYS A 286 -45.09 23.79 15.18
CA LYS A 286 -44.73 22.63 14.36
C LYS A 286 -43.94 23.09 13.14
N LEU A 287 -42.64 23.29 13.32
CA LEU A 287 -41.72 23.33 12.18
C LEU A 287 -41.14 21.93 12.03
N VAL A 288 -41.36 21.32 10.86
CA VAL A 288 -40.84 20.00 10.52
C VAL A 288 -39.83 20.17 9.40
N TYR A 289 -38.62 19.69 9.65
CA TYR A 289 -37.58 19.58 8.64
C TYR A 289 -37.68 18.20 7.98
N ASN A 290 -37.91 18.16 6.67
CA ASN A 290 -37.91 16.90 5.95
C ASN A 290 -36.47 16.49 5.62
N ALA A 291 -35.94 15.49 6.34
CA ALA A 291 -34.57 15.02 6.19
C ALA A 291 -34.25 14.45 4.79
N SER A 292 -35.27 14.09 4.00
CA SER A 292 -35.08 13.55 2.65
C SER A 292 -35.06 14.63 1.56
N THR A 293 -35.67 15.79 1.77
CA THR A 293 -35.81 16.84 0.72
C THR A 293 -35.24 18.21 1.10
N GLY A 294 -34.90 18.45 2.36
CA GLY A 294 -34.37 19.74 2.82
C GLY A 294 -35.40 20.89 2.86
N GLU A 295 -36.66 20.63 2.53
CA GLU A 295 -37.74 21.62 2.62
C GLU A 295 -38.29 21.70 4.05
N ILE A 296 -38.56 22.93 4.50
CA ILE A 296 -39.33 23.18 5.73
C ILE A 296 -40.81 23.16 5.34
N ARG A 297 -41.55 22.14 5.79
CA ARG A 297 -43.00 22.03 5.58
C ARG A 297 -43.73 22.06 6.93
N ASP A 298 -44.83 22.81 6.99
CA ASP A 298 -45.77 22.82 8.12
C ASP A 298 -46.70 21.59 8.00
N ASP A 299 -46.17 20.41 8.35
CA ASP A 299 -46.95 19.18 8.31
C ASP A 299 -47.45 18.80 9.71
N ARG A 300 -48.77 18.85 9.90
CA ARG A 300 -49.41 18.82 11.22
C ARG A 300 -49.38 17.44 11.90
N ASN A 301 -48.90 16.39 11.23
CA ASN A 301 -49.09 15.00 11.67
C ASN A 301 -47.81 14.19 11.95
N GLN A 302 -46.61 14.80 11.88
CA GLN A 302 -45.36 14.12 12.21
C GLN A 302 -44.70 14.70 13.48
N MET A 303 -43.96 13.87 14.22
CA MET A 303 -43.27 14.28 15.45
C MET A 303 -42.22 15.36 15.12
N SER A 304 -42.30 16.51 15.79
CA SER A 304 -41.39 17.63 15.63
C SER A 304 -40.12 17.44 16.46
N MET A 305 -38.99 17.91 15.95
CA MET A 305 -37.66 17.85 16.55
C MET A 305 -37.52 18.71 17.84
N LEU A 306 -38.51 19.56 18.14
CA LEU A 306 -38.61 20.36 19.36
C LEU A 306 -39.54 19.66 20.38
N GLU A 307 -38.99 18.83 21.26
CA GLU A 307 -39.75 18.28 22.38
C GLU A 307 -39.79 19.29 23.53
N ASP A 308 -40.78 20.19 23.48
CA ASP A 308 -41.13 21.07 24.59
C ASP A 308 -41.80 20.24 25.71
N PHE A 309 -41.29 20.33 26.94
CA PHE A 309 -41.85 19.64 28.11
C PHE A 309 -42.92 20.49 28.77
N TRP A 310 -44.08 19.89 29.10
CA TRP A 310 -45.21 20.59 29.71
C TRP A 310 -45.49 20.01 31.09
N LEU A 311 -45.29 20.81 32.14
CA LEU A 311 -45.46 20.38 33.53
C LEU A 311 -46.51 21.25 34.24
N PRO A 312 -47.61 20.64 34.73
CA PRO A 312 -48.58 21.37 35.54
C PRO A 312 -48.01 21.63 36.94
N ARG A 313 -48.11 22.87 37.43
CA ARG A 313 -47.80 23.24 38.81
C ARG A 313 -49.07 23.70 39.52
N ARG A 314 -49.21 23.32 40.79
CA ARG A 314 -50.28 23.75 41.69
C ARG A 314 -49.66 24.62 42.77
N GLU A 315 -50.13 25.85 42.90
CA GLU A 315 -49.89 26.81 43.99
C GLU A 315 -48.45 26.86 44.56
N GLY A 316 -47.77 27.99 44.33
CA GLY A 316 -46.44 28.23 44.91
C GLY A 316 -45.83 29.60 44.60
N GLY A 317 -46.64 30.62 44.30
CA GLY A 317 -46.21 32.01 44.11
C GLY A 317 -45.31 32.29 42.88
N ARG A 318 -44.86 31.26 42.18
CA ARG A 318 -44.18 31.37 40.89
C ARG A 318 -45.20 31.05 39.80
N GLY A 319 -45.61 32.07 39.04
CA GLY A 319 -46.56 31.93 37.93
C GLY A 319 -46.02 31.06 36.79
N THR A 320 -46.71 31.08 35.65
CA THR A 320 -46.26 30.38 34.44
C THR A 320 -44.87 30.86 34.03
N GLU A 321 -43.89 29.95 34.03
CA GLU A 321 -42.51 30.25 33.67
C GLU A 321 -42.03 29.32 32.56
N ILE A 322 -41.20 29.84 31.65
CA ILE A 322 -40.55 29.07 30.60
C ILE A 322 -39.08 28.97 30.98
N THR A 323 -38.61 27.77 31.27
CA THR A 323 -37.19 27.52 31.49
C THR A 323 -36.59 26.90 30.23
N THR A 324 -35.68 27.62 29.60
CA THR A 324 -34.84 27.09 28.52
C THR A 324 -33.76 26.22 29.13
N LEU A 325 -33.70 24.95 28.73
CA LEU A 325 -32.51 24.15 28.92
C LEU A 325 -31.49 24.62 27.88
N PRO A 326 -30.26 24.97 28.30
CA PRO A 326 -29.24 25.37 27.35
C PRO A 326 -29.03 24.26 26.33
N GLY A 327 -28.91 24.64 25.06
CA GLY A 327 -28.46 23.74 24.01
C GLY A 327 -27.10 23.15 24.35
N GLY A 328 -26.72 22.08 23.64
CA GLY A 328 -25.40 21.49 23.80
C GLY A 328 -24.32 22.51 23.46
N SER A 329 -23.38 22.74 24.38
CA SER A 329 -22.13 23.42 24.01
C SER A 329 -21.38 22.55 23.00
N ASN A 330 -20.78 23.20 22.00
CA ASN A 330 -19.81 22.56 21.11
C ASN A 330 -18.57 22.22 21.95
N LEU A 331 -18.54 21.01 22.54
CA LEU A 331 -17.29 20.46 23.05
C LEU A 331 -16.32 20.32 21.87
N GLY A 332 -15.01 20.34 22.12
CA GLY A 332 -13.94 20.21 21.13
C GLY A 332 -13.87 18.87 20.39
N GLU A 333 -15.02 18.27 20.09
CA GLU A 333 -15.22 16.96 19.46
C GLU A 333 -14.64 16.88 18.04
N ILE A 334 -14.35 18.02 17.41
CA ILE A 334 -13.66 18.07 16.11
C ILE A 334 -12.20 17.62 16.24
N ASP A 335 -11.52 17.97 17.35
CA ASP A 335 -10.12 17.60 17.56
C ASP A 335 -9.97 16.08 17.75
N ASP A 336 -10.97 15.45 18.36
CA ASP A 336 -11.03 14.00 18.51
C ASP A 336 -11.16 13.30 17.14
N ILE A 337 -12.02 13.80 16.26
CA ILE A 337 -12.15 13.28 14.87
C ILE A 337 -10.81 13.39 14.14
N VAL A 338 -10.16 14.55 14.20
CA VAL A 338 -8.85 14.76 13.56
C VAL A 338 -7.79 13.82 14.16
N TYR A 339 -7.81 13.57 15.47
CA TYR A 339 -6.94 12.59 16.10
C TYR A 339 -7.16 11.17 15.57
N PHE A 340 -8.41 10.72 15.45
CA PHE A 340 -8.72 9.38 14.93
C PHE A 340 -8.44 9.25 13.43
N GLN A 341 -8.63 10.31 12.65
CA GLN A 341 -8.22 10.39 11.25
C GLN A 341 -6.70 10.27 11.11
N ARG A 342 -5.92 11.07 11.85
CA ARG A 342 -4.44 10.96 11.88
C ARG A 342 -3.99 9.57 12.33
N LYS A 343 -4.67 8.98 13.30
CA LYS A 343 -4.39 7.62 13.77
C LYS A 343 -4.71 6.57 12.70
N LEU A 344 -5.75 6.75 11.90
CA LEU A 344 -6.08 5.90 10.76
C LEU A 344 -4.97 5.92 9.71
N TYR A 345 -4.56 7.10 9.26
CA TYR A 345 -3.47 7.26 8.28
C TYR A 345 -2.16 6.65 8.78
N ARG A 346 -1.77 6.95 10.03
CA ARG A 346 -0.60 6.32 10.68
C ARG A 346 -0.73 4.80 10.77
N SER A 347 -1.92 4.29 11.04
CA SER A 347 -2.17 2.84 11.07
C SER A 347 -1.96 2.24 9.68
N LEU A 348 -2.36 2.91 8.61
CA LEU A 348 -2.14 2.48 7.23
C LEU A 348 -0.68 2.64 6.75
N ASN A 349 0.19 3.27 7.55
CA ASN A 349 1.56 3.69 7.21
C ASN A 349 1.62 4.80 6.16
N VAL A 350 0.50 5.52 5.94
CA VAL A 350 0.46 6.66 5.02
C VAL A 350 0.95 7.91 5.76
N PRO A 351 1.82 8.75 5.15
CA PRO A 351 2.25 10.01 5.74
C PRO A 351 1.07 10.93 6.05
N VAL A 352 1.08 11.54 7.25
CA VAL A 352 0.02 12.49 7.66
C VAL A 352 0.06 13.76 6.80
N SER A 353 1.21 14.11 6.22
CA SER A 353 1.35 15.22 5.27
C SER A 353 0.42 15.09 4.05
N ARG A 354 0.12 13.86 3.60
CA ARG A 354 -0.82 13.62 2.48
C ARG A 354 -2.28 13.93 2.85
N MET A 355 -2.61 13.94 4.15
CA MET A 355 -3.93 14.32 4.68
C MET A 355 -4.10 15.84 4.80
N GLU A 356 -3.03 16.59 5.06
CA GLU A 356 -3.06 18.02 5.42
C GLU A 356 -3.07 18.97 4.21
N ALA A 357 -3.50 18.49 3.03
CA ALA A 357 -3.51 19.24 1.76
C ALA A 357 -4.35 20.53 1.73
N GLU A 358 -5.06 20.86 2.81
CA GLU A 358 -5.75 22.16 2.97
C GLU A 358 -4.81 23.31 3.40
N GLN A 359 -3.59 23.04 3.88
CA GLN A 359 -2.61 24.11 4.09
C GLN A 359 -1.92 24.47 2.77
N ALA A 360 -2.37 25.59 2.19
CA ALA A 360 -1.75 26.38 1.12
C ALA A 360 -0.49 25.75 0.51
N PHE A 361 -0.67 25.12 -0.66
CA PHE A 361 0.40 24.57 -1.49
C PHE A 361 1.51 25.62 -1.71
N SER A 362 2.53 25.59 -0.86
CA SER A 362 3.70 26.47 -0.94
C SER A 362 4.65 25.91 -1.98
N LEU A 363 4.38 26.26 -3.24
CA LEU A 363 5.14 25.90 -4.44
C LEU A 363 6.64 26.27 -4.38
N GLY A 364 7.09 26.97 -3.34
CA GLY A 364 8.47 27.45 -3.19
C GLY A 364 9.36 26.68 -2.22
N ARG A 365 8.82 25.74 -1.43
CA ARG A 365 9.60 24.93 -0.45
C ARG A 365 9.08 23.49 -0.36
N SER A 366 8.92 22.84 -1.49
CA SER A 366 8.69 21.38 -1.60
C SER A 366 9.96 20.55 -1.30
N THR A 367 10.97 21.16 -0.66
CA THR A 367 12.37 20.70 -0.51
C THR A 367 12.64 20.08 0.86
N GLU A 368 11.65 19.45 1.48
CA GLU A 368 11.93 18.60 2.62
C GLU A 368 11.35 17.23 2.30
N ILE A 369 12.19 16.34 1.78
CA ILE A 369 11.89 14.91 1.81
C ILE A 369 11.76 14.53 3.28
N THR A 370 10.53 14.54 3.76
CA THR A 370 10.28 14.22 5.15
C THR A 370 10.70 12.77 5.39
N ARG A 371 11.26 12.50 6.58
CA ARG A 371 11.59 11.15 7.02
C ARG A 371 10.43 10.16 6.85
N ASP A 372 9.20 10.66 6.93
CA ASP A 372 7.98 9.86 6.82
C ASP A 372 7.67 9.47 5.36
N GLU A 373 7.98 10.32 4.38
CA GLU A 373 7.90 9.96 2.95
C GLU A 373 8.89 8.84 2.60
N LEU A 374 10.14 8.92 3.08
CA LEU A 374 11.13 7.86 2.84
C LEU A 374 10.73 6.52 3.48
N LYS A 375 10.07 6.54 4.64
CA LYS A 375 9.49 5.33 5.24
C LYS A 375 8.34 4.78 4.39
N PHE A 376 7.52 5.65 3.82
CA PHE A 376 6.42 5.29 2.94
C PHE A 376 6.93 4.62 1.66
N THR A 377 7.90 5.21 0.96
CA THR A 377 8.52 4.60 -0.23
C THR A 377 9.11 3.22 0.10
N LYS A 378 9.83 3.07 1.23
CA LYS A 378 10.35 1.77 1.69
C LYS A 378 9.23 0.77 2.03
N PHE A 379 8.10 1.25 2.53
CA PHE A 379 6.94 0.41 2.79
C PHE A 379 6.33 -0.09 1.47
N VAL A 380 6.13 0.79 0.49
CA VAL A 380 5.61 0.45 -0.84
C VAL A 380 6.56 -0.49 -1.59
N GLN A 381 7.87 -0.28 -1.55
CA GLN A 381 8.86 -1.21 -2.11
C GLN A 381 8.76 -2.63 -1.52
N ARG A 382 8.46 -2.74 -0.21
CA ARG A 382 8.21 -4.06 0.41
C ARG A 382 6.91 -4.69 -0.08
N LEU A 383 5.87 -3.89 -0.33
CA LEU A 383 4.63 -4.37 -0.93
C LEU A 383 4.86 -4.87 -2.36
N ARG A 384 5.56 -4.11 -3.21
CA ARG A 384 5.96 -4.50 -4.57
C ARG A 384 6.70 -5.85 -4.55
N LYS A 385 7.68 -6.02 -3.66
CA LYS A 385 8.43 -7.29 -3.51
C LYS A 385 7.57 -8.48 -3.09
N LYS A 386 6.47 -8.28 -2.37
CA LYS A 386 5.52 -9.35 -2.04
C LYS A 386 4.60 -9.65 -3.24
N PHE A 387 4.17 -8.62 -3.94
CA PHE A 387 3.33 -8.72 -5.13
C PHE A 387 4.03 -9.40 -6.31
N THR A 388 5.35 -9.23 -6.48
CA THR A 388 6.13 -9.89 -7.56
C THR A 388 6.11 -11.42 -7.52
N ALA A 389 5.73 -12.02 -6.38
CA ALA A 389 5.51 -13.46 -6.30
C ALA A 389 4.42 -13.93 -7.27
N LEU A 390 3.41 -13.09 -7.56
CA LEU A 390 2.37 -13.37 -8.54
C LEU A 390 2.99 -13.54 -9.94
N PHE A 391 3.73 -12.52 -10.39
CA PHE A 391 4.39 -12.53 -11.70
C PHE A 391 5.35 -13.71 -11.84
N THR A 392 6.13 -13.96 -10.80
CA THR A 392 7.14 -15.03 -10.77
C THR A 392 6.49 -16.41 -10.94
N ASP A 393 5.35 -16.67 -10.31
CA ASP A 393 4.66 -17.97 -10.42
C ASP A 393 3.97 -18.17 -11.79
N ILE A 394 3.40 -17.12 -12.36
CA ILE A 394 2.80 -17.17 -13.69
C ILE A 394 3.91 -17.36 -14.74
N LEU A 395 4.98 -16.56 -14.66
CA LEU A 395 6.14 -16.62 -15.56
C LEU A 395 6.82 -17.99 -15.50
N LYS A 396 7.01 -18.57 -14.31
CA LYS A 396 7.49 -19.94 -14.13
C LYS A 396 6.70 -20.91 -15.00
N THR A 397 5.38 -20.85 -14.89
CA THR A 397 4.47 -21.78 -15.57
C THR A 397 4.60 -21.60 -17.08
N GLN A 398 4.61 -20.36 -17.56
CA GLN A 398 4.74 -20.03 -18.97
C GLN A 398 6.06 -20.54 -19.57
N LEU A 399 7.19 -20.29 -18.90
CA LEU A 399 8.52 -20.70 -19.34
C LEU A 399 8.68 -22.23 -19.40
N ILE A 400 8.10 -22.95 -18.43
CA ILE A 400 8.13 -24.40 -18.40
C ILE A 400 7.24 -24.98 -19.51
N LEU A 401 6.02 -24.46 -19.69
CA LEU A 401 5.08 -24.94 -20.73
C LEU A 401 5.63 -24.75 -22.14
N LYS A 402 6.28 -23.61 -22.40
CA LYS A 402 6.92 -23.32 -23.69
C LYS A 402 8.30 -23.97 -23.85
N GLY A 403 8.83 -24.61 -22.80
CA GLY A 403 10.10 -25.32 -22.83
C GLY A 403 11.33 -24.42 -22.96
N VAL A 404 11.25 -23.18 -22.45
CA VAL A 404 12.39 -22.25 -22.42
C VAL A 404 13.36 -22.63 -21.29
N ILE A 405 12.81 -23.05 -20.15
CA ILE A 405 13.56 -23.40 -18.93
C ILE A 405 12.99 -24.70 -18.35
N THR A 406 13.85 -25.51 -17.72
CA THR A 406 13.43 -26.71 -16.99
C THR A 406 13.04 -26.40 -15.55
N LEU A 407 12.25 -27.27 -14.91
CA LEU A 407 11.83 -27.08 -13.52
C LEU A 407 13.01 -27.10 -12.52
N GLU A 408 14.10 -27.78 -12.85
CA GLU A 408 15.30 -27.83 -12.02
C GLU A 408 16.05 -26.50 -12.07
N ASP A 409 16.26 -25.98 -13.28
CA ASP A 409 16.92 -24.70 -13.52
C ASP A 409 16.16 -23.54 -12.88
N TRP A 410 14.82 -23.57 -12.90
CA TRP A 410 14.00 -22.53 -12.28
C TRP A 410 14.34 -22.28 -10.80
N SER A 411 14.69 -23.34 -10.05
CA SER A 411 15.05 -23.21 -8.63
C SER A 411 16.30 -22.36 -8.41
N ASN A 412 17.25 -22.38 -9.35
CA ASN A 412 18.48 -21.59 -9.30
C ASN A 412 18.29 -20.18 -9.87
N ILE A 413 17.40 -20.04 -10.86
CA ILE A 413 17.15 -18.80 -11.58
C ILE A 413 16.29 -17.82 -10.77
N LYS A 414 15.30 -18.34 -10.02
CA LYS A 414 14.27 -17.52 -9.36
C LYS A 414 14.82 -16.39 -8.48
N GLU A 415 15.99 -16.58 -7.88
CA GLU A 415 16.60 -15.61 -6.95
C GLU A 415 17.33 -14.47 -7.67
N HIS A 416 17.66 -14.69 -8.94
CA HIS A 416 18.42 -13.76 -9.78
C HIS A 416 17.50 -12.91 -10.67
N ILE A 417 16.23 -13.30 -10.82
CA ILE A 417 15.22 -12.50 -11.53
C ILE A 417 14.82 -11.33 -10.64
N GLN A 418 14.98 -10.13 -11.16
CA GLN A 418 14.54 -8.90 -10.52
C GLN A 418 13.45 -8.25 -11.35
N TYR A 419 12.56 -7.52 -10.69
CA TYR A 419 11.51 -6.75 -11.35
C TYR A 419 11.75 -5.30 -11.01
N ASP A 420 11.77 -4.47 -12.05
CA ASP A 420 11.82 -3.03 -11.90
C ASP A 420 10.44 -2.46 -12.13
N PHE A 421 10.02 -1.58 -11.24
CA PHE A 421 8.72 -0.93 -11.28
C PHE A 421 8.96 0.52 -11.62
N LEU A 422 8.22 1.04 -12.60
CA LEU A 422 8.29 2.44 -12.94
C LEU A 422 8.03 3.27 -11.68
N GLN A 423 8.96 4.18 -11.39
CA GLN A 423 8.84 5.14 -10.31
C GLN A 423 8.30 6.43 -10.89
N ASP A 424 7.60 7.22 -10.07
CA ASP A 424 7.24 8.57 -10.49
C ASP A 424 8.53 9.38 -10.67
N GLY A 425 8.86 9.65 -11.94
CA GLY A 425 10.10 10.32 -12.33
C GLY A 425 10.23 11.69 -11.69
N HIS A 426 9.14 12.41 -11.49
CA HIS A 426 9.20 13.78 -10.99
C HIS A 426 9.73 13.85 -9.55
N PHE A 427 9.34 12.93 -8.67
CA PHE A 427 9.86 12.92 -7.29
C PHE A 427 11.31 12.39 -7.21
N ALA A 428 11.63 11.37 -8.00
CA ALA A 428 12.99 10.84 -8.08
C ALA A 428 13.97 11.88 -8.62
N GLU A 429 13.61 12.56 -9.71
CA GLU A 429 14.38 13.64 -10.33
C GLU A 429 14.53 14.84 -9.37
N LEU A 430 13.45 15.27 -8.70
CA LEU A 430 13.53 16.35 -7.72
C LEU A 430 14.50 16.00 -6.57
N LYS A 431 14.45 14.77 -6.08
CA LYS A 431 15.36 14.28 -5.05
C LYS A 431 16.80 14.24 -5.53
N GLU A 432 17.04 13.76 -6.75
CA GLU A 432 18.38 13.71 -7.34
C GLU A 432 18.94 15.12 -7.57
N ALA A 433 18.10 16.05 -8.04
CA ALA A 433 18.47 17.45 -8.22
C ALA A 433 18.80 18.15 -6.90
N GLU A 434 18.01 17.91 -5.84
CA GLU A 434 18.28 18.45 -4.50
C GLU A 434 19.58 17.90 -3.94
N LEU A 435 19.77 16.58 -4.02
CA LEU A 435 20.97 15.93 -3.52
C LEU A 435 22.22 16.36 -4.30
N LEU A 436 22.10 16.58 -5.61
CA LEU A 436 23.15 17.16 -6.44
C LEU A 436 23.47 18.59 -6.02
N LYS A 437 22.46 19.42 -5.76
CA LYS A 437 22.65 20.79 -5.28
C LYS A 437 23.40 20.83 -3.95
N ASP A 438 23.00 20.00 -2.99
CA ASP A 438 23.68 19.88 -1.69
C ASP A 438 25.13 19.44 -1.86
N ARG A 439 25.37 18.44 -2.73
CA ARG A 439 26.73 17.98 -3.06
C ARG A 439 27.58 19.08 -3.68
N LEU A 440 27.01 19.91 -4.56
CA LEU A 440 27.71 21.03 -5.18
C LEU A 440 28.01 22.15 -4.18
N GLU A 441 27.12 22.43 -3.24
CA GLU A 441 27.34 23.40 -2.15
C GLU A 441 28.48 22.94 -1.21
N VAL A 442 28.49 21.65 -0.85
CA VAL A 442 29.59 21.06 -0.09
C VAL A 442 30.90 21.11 -0.89
N LEU A 443 30.85 20.80 -2.19
CA LEU A 443 32.01 20.85 -3.06
C LEU A 443 32.61 22.26 -3.12
N GLN A 444 31.78 23.29 -3.26
CA GLN A 444 32.21 24.70 -3.25
C GLN A 444 32.89 25.08 -1.93
N THR A 445 32.43 24.55 -0.81
CA THR A 445 33.04 24.80 0.51
C THR A 445 34.38 24.07 0.66
N VAL A 446 34.49 22.85 0.11
CA VAL A 446 35.69 22.00 0.21
C VAL A 446 36.75 22.37 -0.84
N GLU A 447 36.38 23.09 -1.91
CA GLU A 447 37.25 23.46 -3.04
C GLU A 447 38.60 24.05 -2.60
N SER A 448 38.58 24.96 -1.63
CA SER A 448 39.80 25.62 -1.11
C SER A 448 40.78 24.69 -0.37
N TYR A 449 40.34 23.49 0.02
CA TYR A 449 41.13 22.50 0.74
C TYR A 449 41.54 21.31 -0.15
N VAL A 450 41.19 21.36 -1.44
CA VAL A 450 41.62 20.36 -2.43
C VAL A 450 43.13 20.47 -2.60
N GLY A 451 43.84 19.35 -2.54
CA GLY A 451 45.30 19.28 -2.70
C GLY A 451 46.11 19.57 -1.42
N THR A 452 45.49 20.20 -0.41
CA THR A 452 46.12 20.39 0.92
C THR A 452 45.68 19.32 1.92
N PHE A 453 44.36 19.19 2.14
CA PHE A 453 43.80 18.23 3.10
C PHE A 453 43.03 17.09 2.44
N PHE A 454 42.38 17.37 1.29
CA PHE A 454 41.57 16.38 0.59
C PHE A 454 42.11 16.12 -0.81
N SER A 455 42.21 14.84 -1.19
CA SER A 455 42.56 14.46 -2.56
C SER A 455 41.34 14.49 -3.48
N LYS A 456 41.53 14.73 -4.77
CA LYS A 456 40.46 14.73 -5.78
C LYS A 456 39.63 13.45 -5.77
N LYS A 457 40.32 12.30 -5.74
CA LYS A 457 39.69 10.98 -5.70
C LYS A 457 38.86 10.78 -4.43
N TRP A 458 39.29 11.35 -3.30
CA TRP A 458 38.52 11.30 -2.05
C TRP A 458 37.23 12.13 -2.14
N ILE A 459 37.29 13.30 -2.77
CA ILE A 459 36.13 14.19 -2.95
C ILE A 459 35.11 13.56 -3.91
N GLN A 460 35.55 13.03 -5.05
CA GLN A 460 34.69 12.34 -6.01
C GLN A 460 33.96 11.15 -5.37
N LYS A 461 34.65 10.37 -4.53
CA LYS A 461 34.05 9.23 -3.83
C LYS A 461 33.16 9.59 -2.65
N ASN A 462 33.55 10.56 -1.81
CA ASN A 462 32.87 10.80 -0.53
C ASN A 462 31.91 11.98 -0.57
N VAL A 463 32.20 13.03 -1.35
CA VAL A 463 31.32 14.19 -1.53
C VAL A 463 30.33 13.89 -2.66
N LEU A 464 30.82 13.56 -3.85
CA LEU A 464 29.96 13.28 -5.00
C LEU A 464 29.35 11.88 -5.00
N SER A 465 29.84 10.98 -4.13
CA SER A 465 29.37 9.58 -4.01
C SER A 465 29.48 8.75 -5.29
N MET A 466 30.46 9.05 -6.14
CA MET A 466 30.67 8.34 -7.40
C MET A 466 31.33 6.98 -7.16
N THR A 467 30.97 5.99 -7.97
CA THR A 467 31.63 4.68 -7.98
C THR A 467 32.99 4.74 -8.67
N GLU A 468 33.87 3.76 -8.44
CA GLU A 468 35.18 3.72 -9.13
C GLU A 468 35.03 3.65 -10.65
N ALA A 469 34.08 2.85 -11.13
CA ALA A 469 33.80 2.74 -12.56
C ALA A 469 33.28 4.06 -13.16
N GLU A 470 32.44 4.80 -12.43
CA GLU A 470 31.97 6.13 -12.86
C GLU A 470 33.13 7.14 -12.92
N ILE A 471 34.03 7.14 -11.94
CA ILE A 471 35.18 8.05 -11.93
C ILE A 471 36.10 7.79 -13.13
N ASP A 472 36.39 6.53 -13.42
CA ASP A 472 37.26 6.16 -14.54
C ASP A 472 36.59 6.52 -15.89
N ASN A 473 35.29 6.22 -16.05
CA ASN A 473 34.53 6.58 -17.24
C ASN A 473 34.46 8.10 -17.45
N MET A 474 34.17 8.88 -16.39
CA MET A 474 34.15 10.34 -16.48
C MET A 474 35.53 10.90 -16.81
N GLN A 475 36.61 10.32 -16.28
CA GLN A 475 37.95 10.75 -16.63
C GLN A 475 38.26 10.48 -18.10
N ASP A 476 37.83 9.33 -18.63
CA ASP A 476 37.96 8.99 -20.05
C ASP A 476 37.13 9.93 -20.94
N GLU A 477 35.94 10.34 -20.50
CA GLU A 477 35.09 11.35 -21.17
C GLU A 477 35.77 12.73 -21.16
N ILE A 478 36.21 13.21 -20.00
CA ILE A 478 36.93 14.49 -19.85
C ILE A 478 38.20 14.51 -20.72
N ASN A 479 38.95 13.42 -20.76
CA ASN A 479 40.16 13.33 -21.58
C ASN A 479 39.85 13.39 -23.09
N LYS A 480 38.70 12.88 -23.53
CA LYS A 480 38.24 13.00 -24.91
C LYS A 480 37.77 14.43 -25.21
N GLU A 481 37.03 15.04 -24.29
CA GLU A 481 36.54 16.41 -24.40
C GLU A 481 37.68 17.44 -24.42
N SER A 482 38.74 17.23 -23.65
CA SER A 482 39.94 18.09 -23.65
C SER A 482 40.68 18.11 -24.99
N GLY A 483 40.43 17.14 -25.88
CA GLY A 483 41.05 17.03 -27.20
C GLY A 483 40.13 17.36 -28.38
N MET A 484 38.87 17.75 -28.12
CA MET A 484 37.88 18.11 -29.14
C MET A 484 37.76 19.63 -29.29
N ASP A 485 37.37 20.07 -30.48
CA ASP A 485 37.06 21.48 -30.76
C ASP A 485 35.83 21.91 -29.92
N PRO A 486 35.78 23.12 -29.35
CA PRO A 486 34.60 23.64 -28.63
C PRO A 486 33.27 23.51 -29.38
N ASP A 487 33.28 23.56 -30.72
CA ASP A 487 32.07 23.38 -31.56
C ASP A 487 31.59 21.92 -31.61
N GLU A 488 32.43 20.95 -31.23
CA GLU A 488 32.11 19.51 -31.14
C GLU A 488 31.90 19.03 -29.68
N GLY A 489 31.87 19.95 -28.72
CA GLY A 489 31.67 19.66 -27.29
C GLY A 489 32.96 19.64 -26.46
N GLY A 490 34.07 20.15 -27.00
CA GLY A 490 35.32 20.29 -26.25
C GLY A 490 35.28 21.36 -25.16
N VAL A 491 36.09 21.16 -24.11
CA VAL A 491 36.20 22.10 -22.98
C VAL A 491 37.53 22.85 -23.08
N ASP A 492 37.47 24.18 -23.30
CA ASP A 492 38.64 25.07 -23.25
C ASP A 492 39.00 25.37 -21.79
N VAL A 493 39.80 24.49 -21.19
CA VAL A 493 40.34 24.68 -19.84
C VAL A 493 41.64 25.48 -19.95
N PRO A 494 41.79 26.63 -19.26
CA PRO A 494 43.02 27.41 -19.30
C PRO A 494 44.23 26.57 -18.86
N ASP A 495 45.32 26.60 -19.65
CA ASP A 495 46.54 25.76 -19.55
C ASP A 495 47.19 25.65 -18.16
N SER A 496 46.81 26.49 -17.19
CA SER A 496 47.35 26.50 -15.82
C SER A 496 46.31 26.27 -14.73
N THR A 497 45.17 25.64 -15.05
CA THR A 497 44.12 25.33 -14.08
C THR A 497 43.86 23.83 -14.01
N ASP A 498 43.94 23.25 -12.82
CA ASP A 498 43.72 21.82 -12.58
C ASP A 498 42.22 21.42 -12.59
N GLY A 499 41.39 22.23 -13.26
CA GLY A 499 39.93 22.13 -13.38
C GLY A 499 39.13 22.30 -12.08
N VAL A 500 39.80 22.40 -10.93
CA VAL A 500 39.18 22.31 -9.60
C VAL A 500 39.44 23.52 -8.71
N THR A 501 40.53 24.25 -8.87
CA THR A 501 40.87 25.40 -8.00
C THR A 501 40.86 26.69 -8.80
N ARG A 502 39.93 27.60 -8.51
CA ARG A 502 39.99 28.97 -9.03
C ARG A 502 41.02 29.80 -8.26
N TYR A 503 42.29 29.71 -8.63
CA TYR A 503 43.25 30.72 -8.21
C TYR A 503 42.86 32.08 -8.83
N PRO A 504 42.95 33.21 -8.10
CA PRO A 504 42.83 34.51 -8.74
C PRO A 504 43.95 34.67 -9.77
N GLN A 505 43.56 34.85 -11.03
CA GLN A 505 44.48 35.01 -12.17
C GLN A 505 44.49 36.47 -12.62
N VAL A 506 45.68 36.96 -12.99
CA VAL A 506 45.86 38.14 -13.84
C VAL A 506 46.56 37.62 -15.09
N ASP A 507 46.02 37.92 -16.28
CA ASP A 507 46.55 37.48 -17.57
C ASP A 507 46.82 35.96 -17.69
N GLY A 508 45.93 35.13 -17.12
CA GLY A 508 45.95 33.67 -17.31
C GLY A 508 47.07 32.91 -16.58
N ALA A 509 47.89 33.59 -15.77
CA ALA A 509 48.87 32.98 -14.89
C ALA A 509 48.42 33.05 -13.41
N PRO A 510 48.60 31.98 -12.61
CA PRO A 510 48.41 32.04 -11.16
C PRO A 510 49.39 33.05 -10.53
N ILE A 511 48.91 33.90 -9.63
CA ILE A 511 49.79 34.78 -8.85
C ILE A 511 50.56 33.92 -7.83
N ASP A 512 51.89 33.93 -7.93
CA ASP A 512 52.78 33.27 -6.97
C ASP A 512 52.63 33.93 -5.59
N PRO A 513 52.56 33.19 -4.45
CA PRO A 513 52.34 33.79 -3.13
C PRO A 513 53.39 34.82 -2.70
N ASP A 514 54.55 34.83 -3.36
CA ASP A 514 55.70 35.66 -3.02
C ASP A 514 55.82 36.98 -3.81
N ASP A 515 54.93 37.29 -4.77
CA ASP A 515 54.96 38.59 -5.47
C ASP A 515 53.57 39.24 -5.65
N PRO A 516 53.14 40.07 -4.69
CA PRO A 516 51.89 40.82 -4.78
C PRO A 516 52.01 42.16 -5.53
N ALA A 517 53.16 42.50 -6.15
CA ALA A 517 53.35 43.84 -6.72
C ALA A 517 54.12 43.82 -8.05
N GLY A 518 53.37 43.60 -9.14
CA GLY A 518 53.87 43.69 -10.52
C GLY A 518 54.73 44.91 -10.80
N THR A 519 55.97 44.68 -11.23
CA THR A 519 56.87 45.72 -11.76
C THR A 519 57.47 45.25 -13.08
N GLY A 520 57.08 45.94 -14.15
CA GLY A 520 57.64 45.76 -15.49
C GLY A 520 59.06 46.32 -15.60
N ASN A 521 59.82 45.78 -16.55
CA ASN A 521 60.95 46.50 -17.12
C ASN A 521 61.15 46.09 -18.58
N GLY A 522 61.02 47.06 -19.47
CA GLY A 522 61.21 46.92 -20.91
C GLY A 522 62.62 47.26 -21.39
N ASN A 523 62.70 47.38 -22.72
CA ASN A 523 63.82 47.74 -23.61
C ASN A 523 64.71 46.56 -24.03
N GLY A 524 65.00 46.33 -25.32
CA GLY A 524 64.64 47.08 -26.52
C GLY A 524 65.29 46.51 -27.79
N ASN A 525 64.62 46.76 -28.92
CA ASN A 525 65.04 46.87 -30.33
C ASN A 525 66.20 46.04 -30.93
N GLY A 526 65.92 45.53 -32.14
CA GLY A 526 66.90 45.41 -33.22
C GLY A 526 66.38 44.63 -34.42
N ASP A 527 66.05 45.33 -35.50
CA ASP A 527 65.84 44.78 -36.86
C ASP A 527 67.05 43.98 -37.38
N TYR A 528 66.72 43.04 -38.26
CA TYR A 528 67.50 42.06 -39.06
C TYR A 528 67.80 40.69 -38.44
#